data_AF-A0A2C9V385-F1
#
_entry.id   AF-A0A2C9V385-F1
#
_cell.length_a   1.000
_cell.length_b   1.000
_cell.length_c   1.000
_cell.angle_alpha   90.00
_cell.angle_beta   90.00
_cell.angle_gamma   90.00
#
_symmetry.space_group_name_H-M   'P 1'
#
loop_
_entity.id
_entity.type
_entity.pdbx_description
1 polymer ?
#
loop_
_entity_poly.entity_id
_entity_poly.type
_entity_poly.pdbx_seq_one_letter_code
_entity_poly.pdbx_strand_id
1 'polypeptide(L)'
;MMFAKSLLSRTVPFARCFSWTAPSVLQTGDILRQTRVFSIEDVTAYSKPGAVYVSQILQFKSPVYIGEEVHGEVQALSIRENKRRYIAKFATKCFKKGELLIIDGEAMAILPTLAVENIY
;
A
#
# COMPACT_ATOMS: atom_id res chain seq x y z
N MET A 1 -6.67 -10.83 58.67
CA MET A 1 -6.70 -12.19 58.10
C MET A 1 -7.20 -12.07 56.65
N MET A 2 -6.28 -12.15 55.66
CA MET A 2 -6.05 -13.30 54.76
C MET A 2 -7.16 -13.47 53.70
N PHE A 3 -6.97 -12.97 52.47
CA PHE A 3 -6.41 -13.63 51.28
C PHE A 3 -7.24 -14.84 50.76
N ALA A 4 -7.84 -14.69 49.56
CA ALA A 4 -7.66 -15.64 48.45
C ALA A 4 -8.16 -15.05 47.12
N LYS A 5 -7.33 -15.22 46.09
CA LYS A 5 -7.51 -14.82 44.69
C LYS A 5 -8.31 -15.91 43.97
N SER A 6 -9.20 -15.57 43.05
CA SER A 6 -9.60 -16.50 41.98
C SER A 6 -9.59 -15.80 40.63
N LEU A 7 -8.55 -16.14 39.87
CA LEU A 7 -8.39 -15.87 38.46
C LEU A 7 -9.29 -16.85 37.71
N LEU A 8 -10.20 -16.35 36.87
CA LEU A 8 -10.73 -17.12 35.75
C LEU A 8 -10.53 -16.28 34.49
N SER A 9 -9.32 -16.48 33.95
CA SER A 9 -8.92 -16.10 32.60
C SER A 9 -9.92 -16.68 31.61
N ARG A 10 -10.71 -15.81 30.98
CA ARG A 10 -11.57 -16.16 29.86
C ARG A 10 -10.68 -16.20 28.62
N THR A 11 -10.00 -17.33 28.43
CA THR A 11 -9.21 -17.60 27.23
C THR A 11 -10.19 -17.84 26.09
N VAL A 12 -10.47 -16.80 25.31
CA VAL A 12 -11.08 -16.97 24.00
C VAL A 12 -9.95 -17.42 23.08
N PRO A 13 -10.00 -18.61 22.46
CA PRO A 13 -9.05 -18.94 21.42
C PRO A 13 -9.45 -18.12 20.20
N PHE A 14 -8.94 -16.90 20.08
CA PHE A 14 -8.89 -16.22 18.81
C PHE A 14 -7.87 -16.97 17.97
N ALA A 15 -8.36 -17.97 17.23
CA ALA A 15 -7.59 -18.69 16.25
C ALA A 15 -6.95 -17.65 15.31
N ARG A 16 -5.64 -17.46 15.46
CA ARG A 16 -4.82 -16.77 14.47
C ARG A 16 -4.77 -17.62 13.21
N CYS A 17 -5.79 -17.50 12.39
CA CYS A 17 -5.72 -17.85 10.99
C CYS A 17 -5.59 -16.55 10.19
N PHE A 18 -4.45 -15.88 10.31
CA PHE A 18 -3.99 -14.96 9.27
C PHE A 18 -3.20 -15.77 8.24
N SER A 19 -3.90 -16.68 7.56
CA SER A 19 -3.47 -17.12 6.23
C SER A 19 -3.93 -16.05 5.24
N TRP A 20 -3.34 -14.86 5.34
CA TRP A 20 -3.49 -13.87 4.28
C TRP A 20 -2.36 -14.16 3.31
N THR A 21 -2.57 -15.11 2.39
CA THR A 21 -1.85 -15.07 1.12
C THR A 21 -2.38 -13.82 0.42
N ALA A 22 -1.78 -12.68 0.76
CA ALA A 22 -2.02 -11.44 0.02
C ALA A 22 -1.82 -11.78 -1.45
N PRO A 23 -2.78 -11.48 -2.34
CA PRO A 23 -2.58 -11.71 -3.75
C PRO A 23 -1.29 -11.00 -4.13
N SER A 24 -0.31 -11.75 -4.63
CA SER A 24 0.97 -11.23 -5.10
C SER A 24 0.82 -10.39 -6.39
N VAL A 25 -0.42 -10.22 -6.84
CA VAL A 25 -0.82 -9.64 -8.12
C VAL A 25 -1.83 -8.54 -7.85
N LEU A 26 -1.43 -7.29 -8.14
CA LEU A 26 -2.30 -6.12 -8.08
C LEU A 26 -3.53 -6.32 -8.99
N GLN A 27 -4.71 -6.08 -8.44
CA GLN A 27 -5.99 -6.12 -9.16
C GLN A 27 -6.59 -4.73 -9.33
N THR A 28 -7.48 -4.59 -10.29
CA THR A 28 -8.30 -3.38 -10.41
C THR A 28 -9.23 -3.29 -9.19
N GLY A 29 -9.28 -2.10 -8.58
CA GLY A 29 -10.04 -1.82 -7.37
C GLY A 29 -9.22 -1.86 -6.09
N ASP A 30 -8.02 -2.46 -6.11
CA ASP A 30 -7.14 -2.56 -4.94
C ASP A 30 -6.78 -1.17 -4.41
N ILE A 31 -6.93 -0.98 -3.10
CA ILE A 31 -6.52 0.23 -2.39
C ILE A 31 -5.27 -0.10 -1.58
N LEU A 32 -4.16 0.53 -1.93
CA LEU A 32 -2.89 0.40 -1.25
C LEU A 32 -2.77 1.48 -0.17
N ARG A 33 -2.56 1.03 1.07
CA ARG A 33 -2.22 1.85 2.24
C ARG A 33 -0.97 1.22 2.86
N GLN A 34 0.13 1.95 2.94
CA GLN A 34 1.38 1.40 3.44
C GLN A 34 1.94 2.20 4.61
N THR A 35 2.28 1.47 5.67
CA THR A 35 3.06 1.95 6.82
C THR A 35 4.18 0.94 7.04
N ARG A 36 5.44 1.27 6.74
CA ARG A 36 6.60 0.38 6.90
C ARG A 36 7.83 1.12 7.43
N VAL A 37 8.69 0.39 8.16
CA VAL A 37 10.03 0.82 8.59
C VAL A 37 11.04 0.21 7.64
N PHE A 38 11.92 1.04 7.06
CA PHE A 38 12.89 0.58 6.07
C PHE A 38 14.10 -0.08 6.74
N SER A 39 14.56 -1.20 6.18
CA SER A 39 15.72 -1.95 6.63
C SER A 39 16.74 -2.18 5.51
N ILE A 40 17.90 -2.75 5.84
CA ILE A 40 18.98 -2.96 4.86
C ILE A 40 18.53 -3.90 3.72
N GLU A 41 17.60 -4.82 4.00
CA GLU A 41 17.01 -5.73 3.02
C GLU A 41 16.19 -5.00 1.94
N ASP A 42 15.68 -3.80 2.23
CA ASP A 42 14.93 -3.00 1.26
C ASP A 42 15.82 -2.47 0.13
N VAL A 43 17.13 -2.28 0.37
CA VAL A 43 18.08 -1.86 -0.66
C VAL A 43 18.13 -2.90 -1.79
N THR A 44 18.16 -4.18 -1.43
CA THR A 44 18.12 -5.30 -2.39
C THR A 44 16.72 -5.47 -3.00
N ALA A 45 15.66 -5.07 -2.31
CA ALA A 45 14.32 -5.08 -2.87
C ALA A 45 14.12 -3.99 -3.92
N TYR A 46 14.65 -2.78 -3.69
CA TYR A 46 14.56 -1.65 -4.62
C TYR A 46 15.49 -1.75 -5.82
N SER A 47 16.53 -2.58 -5.74
CA SER A 47 17.38 -2.87 -6.91
C SER A 47 16.68 -3.76 -7.96
N LYS A 48 15.54 -4.37 -7.62
CA LYS A 48 14.73 -5.14 -8.58
C LYS A 48 14.00 -4.20 -9.54
N PRO A 49 13.68 -4.63 -10.78
CA PRO A 49 12.92 -3.82 -11.73
C PRO A 49 11.64 -3.28 -11.09
N GLY A 50 11.63 -1.96 -10.85
CA GLY A 50 10.48 -1.24 -10.30
C GLY A 50 9.48 -0.85 -11.39
N ALA A 51 8.39 -0.20 -10.98
CA ALA A 51 7.48 0.41 -11.92
C ALA A 51 8.09 1.68 -12.54
N VAL A 52 7.84 1.91 -13.83
CA VAL A 52 8.22 3.14 -14.53
C VAL A 52 7.02 4.07 -14.55
N TYR A 53 7.19 5.26 -13.97
CA TYR A 53 6.14 6.27 -13.96
C TYR A 53 6.01 6.94 -15.33
N VAL A 54 4.81 6.98 -15.89
CA VAL A 54 4.55 7.50 -17.24
C VAL A 54 4.03 8.93 -17.19
N SER A 55 3.01 9.17 -16.36
CA SER A 55 2.37 10.48 -16.25
C SER A 55 1.63 10.62 -14.92
N GLN A 56 1.39 11.88 -14.54
CA GLN A 56 0.57 12.23 -13.39
C GLN A 56 -0.21 13.52 -13.63
N ILE A 57 -1.35 13.60 -12.97
CA ILE A 57 -2.16 14.79 -12.84
C ILE A 57 -2.53 14.91 -11.36
N LEU A 58 -2.19 16.04 -10.74
CA LEU A 58 -2.48 16.31 -9.33
C LEU A 58 -3.24 17.63 -9.19
N GLN A 59 -4.21 17.63 -8.27
CA GLN A 59 -4.98 18.79 -7.85
C GLN A 59 -4.70 19.05 -6.37
N PHE A 60 -4.01 20.15 -6.09
CA PHE A 60 -3.75 20.61 -4.73
C PHE A 60 -4.98 21.38 -4.23
N LYS A 61 -5.74 20.77 -3.30
CA LYS A 61 -6.98 21.34 -2.75
C LYS A 61 -6.73 22.23 -1.53
N SER A 62 -5.64 22.00 -0.80
CA SER A 62 -5.29 22.75 0.41
C SER A 62 -3.78 22.61 0.71
N PRO A 63 -3.12 23.63 1.30
CA PRO A 63 -1.72 23.52 1.71
C PRO A 63 -1.52 22.51 2.86
N VAL A 64 -0.31 21.94 2.90
CA VAL A 64 0.19 21.09 4.00
C VAL A 64 1.36 21.79 4.65
N TYR A 65 1.31 21.93 5.98
CA TYR A 65 2.36 22.57 6.76
C TYR A 65 3.27 21.55 7.46
N ILE A 66 4.47 21.99 7.82
CA ILE A 66 5.44 21.17 8.57
C ILE A 66 4.80 20.72 9.89
N GLY A 67 4.93 19.43 10.21
CA GLY A 67 4.33 18.81 11.40
C GLY A 67 2.89 18.32 11.22
N GLU A 68 2.26 18.55 10.06
CA GLU A 68 0.97 17.92 9.75
C GLU A 68 1.17 16.47 9.26
N GLU A 69 0.33 15.57 9.78
CA GLU A 69 0.25 14.18 9.31
C GLU A 69 -0.68 14.08 8.10
N VAL A 70 -0.25 13.32 7.09
CA VAL A 70 -0.99 13.09 5.83
C VAL A 70 -1.16 11.60 5.59
N HIS A 71 -2.40 11.17 5.37
CA HIS A 71 -2.73 9.80 4.98
C HIS A 71 -2.96 9.72 3.47
N GLY A 72 -2.19 8.87 2.79
CA GLY A 72 -2.30 8.64 1.36
C GLY A 72 -3.05 7.34 1.04
N GLU A 73 -3.92 7.40 0.04
CA GLU A 73 -4.61 6.26 -0.54
C GLU A 73 -4.34 6.20 -2.03
N VAL A 74 -3.94 5.03 -2.52
CA VAL A 74 -3.75 4.79 -3.94
C VAL A 74 -4.67 3.65 -4.36
N GLN A 75 -5.57 3.90 -5.30
CA GLN A 75 -6.48 2.91 -5.83
C GLN A 75 -6.10 2.55 -7.27
N ALA A 76 -5.92 1.27 -7.57
CA ALA A 76 -5.76 0.80 -8.95
C ALA A 76 -7.08 0.93 -9.72
N LEU A 77 -7.16 1.85 -10.67
CA LEU A 77 -8.37 2.09 -11.47
C LEU A 77 -8.48 1.15 -12.68
N SER A 78 -7.36 0.80 -13.28
CA SER A 78 -7.32 -0.14 -14.40
C SER A 78 -5.91 -0.69 -14.58
N ILE A 79 -5.80 -1.91 -15.07
CA ILE A 79 -4.54 -2.55 -15.45
C ILE A 79 -4.77 -3.17 -16.83
N ARG A 80 -3.92 -2.83 -17.80
CA ARG A 80 -3.99 -3.36 -19.17
C ARG A 80 -2.65 -3.85 -19.65
N GLU A 81 -2.64 -4.90 -20.45
CA GLU A 81 -1.41 -5.41 -21.06
C GLU A 81 -1.07 -4.63 -22.35
N ASN A 82 0.21 -4.38 -22.57
CA ASN A 82 0.76 -3.78 -23.80
C ASN A 82 2.16 -4.36 -24.06
N LYS A 83 2.32 -5.16 -25.12
CA LYS A 83 3.60 -5.74 -25.56
C LYS A 83 4.40 -6.36 -24.40
N ARG A 84 3.77 -7.27 -23.64
CA ARG A 84 4.32 -7.98 -22.46
C ARG A 84 4.57 -7.14 -21.21
N ARG A 85 4.20 -5.86 -21.21
CA ARG A 85 4.24 -4.98 -20.04
C ARG A 85 2.82 -4.67 -19.61
N TYR A 86 2.64 -4.32 -18.34
CA TYR A 86 1.34 -3.87 -17.85
C TYR A 86 1.36 -2.37 -17.66
N ILE A 87 0.30 -1.69 -18.09
CA ILE A 87 0.08 -0.27 -17.85
C ILE A 87 -1.06 -0.18 -16.83
N ALA A 88 -0.75 0.36 -15.66
CA ALA A 88 -1.71 0.60 -14.61
C ALA A 88 -2.06 2.09 -14.53
N LYS A 89 -3.34 2.37 -14.31
CA LYS A 89 -3.84 3.69 -13.96
C LYS A 89 -4.25 3.67 -12.48
N PHE A 90 -3.85 4.69 -11.74
CA PHE A 90 -4.14 4.82 -10.32
C PHE A 90 -4.88 6.12 -10.04
N ALA A 91 -5.82 6.09 -9.10
CA ALA A 91 -6.32 7.26 -8.40
C ALA A 91 -5.52 7.43 -7.12
N THR A 92 -5.15 8.66 -6.79
CA THR A 92 -4.42 9.00 -5.57
C THR A 92 -5.18 10.06 -4.79
N LYS A 93 -5.44 9.79 -3.52
CA LYS A 93 -6.07 10.75 -2.61
C LYS A 93 -5.22 10.89 -1.36
N CYS A 94 -4.99 12.13 -0.94
CA CYS A 94 -4.32 12.42 0.32
C CYS A 94 -5.24 13.19 1.24
N PHE A 95 -5.22 12.83 2.52
CA PHE A 95 -6.08 13.39 3.55
C PHE A 95 -5.25 13.91 4.73
N LYS A 96 -5.69 15.00 5.37
CA LYS A 96 -5.17 15.44 6.67
C LYS A 96 -6.28 15.48 7.71
N LYS A 97 -5.92 15.39 8.99
CA LYS A 97 -6.89 15.42 10.11
C LYS A 97 -8.04 14.41 9.93
N GLY A 98 -7.72 13.21 9.44
CA GLY A 98 -8.68 12.12 9.25
C GLY A 98 -9.43 12.13 7.91
N GLU A 99 -9.98 13.26 7.47
CA GLU A 99 -10.89 13.27 6.30
C GLU A 99 -10.72 14.46 5.34
N LEU A 100 -9.92 15.47 5.67
CA LEU A 100 -9.78 16.65 4.80
C LEU A 100 -8.94 16.29 3.57
N LEU A 101 -9.59 16.17 2.41
CA LEU A 101 -8.94 15.95 1.12
C LEU A 101 -8.04 17.14 0.77
N ILE A 102 -6.74 16.90 0.66
CA ILE A 102 -5.72 17.92 0.39
C ILE A 102 -5.09 17.77 -0.99
N ILE A 103 -5.00 16.54 -1.51
CA ILE A 103 -4.49 16.24 -2.84
C ILE A 103 -5.40 15.18 -3.45
N ASP A 104 -5.80 15.40 -4.69
CA ASP A 104 -6.52 14.44 -5.51
C ASP A 104 -5.80 14.32 -6.85
N GLY A 105 -5.76 13.15 -7.45
CA GLY A 105 -5.05 12.99 -8.70
C GLY A 105 -5.06 11.60 -9.28
N GLU A 106 -4.47 11.50 -10.46
CA GLU A 106 -4.31 10.26 -11.19
C GLU A 106 -2.87 10.08 -11.64
N ALA A 107 -2.44 8.82 -11.70
CA ALA A 107 -1.11 8.42 -12.14
C ALA A 107 -1.20 7.28 -13.14
N MET A 108 -0.28 7.25 -14.10
CA MET A 108 -0.07 6.09 -14.97
C MET A 108 1.35 5.56 -14.76
N ALA A 109 1.47 4.24 -14.61
CA ALA A 109 2.75 3.58 -14.51
C ALA A 109 2.79 2.32 -15.38
N ILE A 110 3.96 2.03 -15.94
CA ILE A 110 4.28 0.75 -16.54
C ILE A 110 4.80 -0.14 -15.41
N LEU A 111 4.09 -1.21 -15.12
CA LEU A 111 4.48 -2.21 -14.13
C LEU A 111 5.44 -3.23 -14.77
N PRO A 112 6.44 -3.70 -14.01
CA PRO A 112 7.27 -4.81 -14.45
C PRO A 112 6.41 -6.06 -14.65
N THR A 113 6.80 -6.89 -15.60
CA THR A 113 6.15 -8.19 -15.80
C THR A 113 6.42 -9.05 -14.57
N LEU A 114 5.39 -9.71 -14.00
CA LEU A 114 5.54 -10.59 -12.83
C LEU A 114 6.37 -11.86 -13.10
N ALA A 115 6.81 -12.05 -14.35
CA ALA A 115 7.83 -13.04 -14.66
C ALA A 115 9.14 -12.56 -14.04
N VAL A 116 9.52 -13.18 -12.92
CA VAL A 116 10.91 -13.19 -12.50
C VAL A 116 11.68 -13.82 -13.65
N GLU A 117 12.30 -13.02 -14.50
CA GLU A 117 13.34 -13.53 -15.40
C GLU A 117 14.46 -13.99 -14.46
N ASN A 118 14.53 -15.30 -14.23
CA ASN A 118 15.67 -15.93 -13.59
C ASN A 118 16.88 -15.67 -14.49
N ILE A 119 17.59 -14.59 -14.21
CA ILE A 119 18.89 -14.31 -14.79
C ILE A 119 19.82 -15.35 -14.15
N TYR A 120 20.14 -16.39 -14.93
CA TYR A 120 21.14 -17.41 -14.61
C TYR A 120 22.55 -16.81 -14.59
#